data_AF-A0A0T6AET8-F1
#
_entry.id   AF-A0A0T6AET8-F1
#
_cell.length_a   1.000
_cell.length_b   1.000
_cell.length_c   1.000
_cell.angle_alpha   90.00
_cell.angle_beta   90.00
_cell.angle_gamma   90.00
#
_symmetry.space_group_name_H-M   'P 1'
#
loop_
_entity.id
_entity.type
_entity.pdbx_description
1 polymer ?
#
loop_
_entity_poly.entity_id
_entity_poly.type
_entity_poly.pdbx_seq_one_letter_code
_entity_poly.pdbx_strand_id
1 'polypeptide(L)'
;MSSILPDIHARRMLLADWFACLARDFGIDLKQYGKSGDTFTLGAPNEFHITAHFIDTPPFLRFVSSDTAKQEVVDSISRQAAFHVERGDFGGTVWYSTILHETELKISPSFMGSFFERLVGQTRVLGWRRLGSNILLEFTEDIPADWDKKKALFAPKAIVHVHIATPAPCAGHFSSHVVHNVLETVAAICTFALGRSTALPPSLFPSKSDILTQLAKRQIDREILTLARKHVSLDIFSPFAIPDGLELFTRMRAALLTFDAAVRQESNLLRLA
;
A
#
# COMPACT_ATOMS: atom_id res chain seq x y z
N MET A 1 29.70 7.64 -0.79
CA MET A 1 28.52 7.32 -1.62
C MET A 1 27.47 6.79 -0.68
N SER A 2 26.47 7.63 -0.32
CA SER A 2 25.46 7.24 0.66
C SER A 2 24.54 6.19 0.05
N SER A 3 24.34 5.14 0.80
CA SER A 3 23.52 4.00 0.43
C SER A 3 22.05 4.47 0.46
N ILE A 4 21.37 4.49 -0.69
CA ILE A 4 20.01 5.03 -0.88
C ILE A 4 18.95 4.23 -0.08
N LEU A 5 19.29 3.04 0.42
CA LEU A 5 18.48 2.23 1.33
C LEU A 5 19.16 2.11 2.70
N PRO A 6 18.67 2.78 3.76
CA PRO A 6 19.28 2.75 5.09
C PRO A 6 19.03 1.45 5.87
N ASP A 7 18.09 0.59 5.45
CA ASP A 7 17.66 -0.61 6.18
C ASP A 7 18.08 -1.92 5.47
N ILE A 8 18.75 -2.81 6.21
CA ILE A 8 19.15 -4.16 5.76
C ILE A 8 17.93 -4.99 5.39
N HIS A 9 16.82 -4.85 6.14
CA HIS A 9 15.61 -5.61 5.86
C HIS A 9 14.99 -5.18 4.52
N ALA A 10 14.86 -3.87 4.27
CA ALA A 10 14.45 -3.34 2.96
C ALA A 10 15.35 -3.82 1.80
N ARG A 11 16.68 -3.84 2.00
CA ARG A 11 17.64 -4.35 1.01
C ARG A 11 17.44 -5.83 0.69
N ARG A 12 17.27 -6.66 1.72
CA ARG A 12 17.00 -8.11 1.56
C ARG A 12 15.71 -8.33 0.78
N MET A 13 14.64 -7.60 1.09
CA MET A 13 13.39 -7.70 0.34
C MET A 13 13.54 -7.25 -1.12
N LEU A 14 14.23 -6.13 -1.38
CA LEU A 14 14.43 -5.65 -2.75
C LEU A 14 15.28 -6.62 -3.58
N LEU A 15 16.30 -7.23 -2.96
CA LEU A 15 17.11 -8.27 -3.59
C LEU A 15 16.29 -9.50 -3.95
N ALA A 16 15.38 -9.94 -3.06
CA ALA A 16 14.48 -11.05 -3.34
C ALA A 16 13.54 -10.73 -4.52
N ASP A 17 13.00 -9.51 -4.60
CA ASP A 17 12.12 -9.09 -5.69
C ASP A 17 12.89 -9.00 -7.02
N TRP A 18 14.11 -8.46 -7.03
CA TRP A 18 14.97 -8.48 -8.23
C TRP A 18 15.31 -9.89 -8.69
N PHE A 19 15.67 -10.78 -7.75
CA PHE A 19 15.93 -12.17 -8.05
C PHE A 19 14.70 -12.84 -8.69
N ALA A 20 13.52 -12.64 -8.12
CA ALA A 20 12.28 -13.21 -8.66
C ALA A 20 11.88 -12.62 -10.02
N CYS A 21 12.20 -11.35 -10.27
CA CYS A 21 12.01 -10.73 -11.58
C CYS A 21 12.91 -11.39 -12.63
N LEU A 22 14.22 -11.42 -12.39
CA LEU A 22 15.20 -11.98 -13.30
C LEU A 22 15.01 -13.49 -13.49
N ALA A 23 14.68 -14.24 -12.43
CA ALA A 23 14.40 -15.67 -12.53
C ALA A 23 13.28 -15.97 -13.54
N ARG A 24 12.22 -15.15 -13.58
CA ARG A 24 11.14 -15.28 -14.57
C ARG A 24 11.63 -14.98 -15.99
N ASP A 25 12.50 -13.99 -16.18
CA ASP A 25 13.11 -13.69 -17.48
C ASP A 25 13.97 -14.86 -17.99
N PHE A 26 14.58 -15.64 -17.08
CA PHE A 26 15.30 -16.88 -17.37
C PHE A 26 14.38 -18.12 -17.51
N GLY A 27 13.06 -17.94 -17.53
CA GLY A 27 12.09 -19.02 -17.69
C GLY A 27 11.83 -19.84 -16.42
N ILE A 28 12.27 -19.35 -15.26
CA ILE A 28 12.06 -20.00 -13.97
C ILE A 28 10.88 -19.30 -13.28
N ASP A 29 9.67 -19.80 -13.50
CA ASP A 29 8.46 -19.29 -12.83
C ASP A 29 8.27 -19.95 -11.46
N LEU A 30 8.80 -19.30 -10.42
CA LEU A 30 8.65 -19.76 -9.04
C LEU A 30 7.55 -18.97 -8.33
N LYS A 31 6.41 -19.62 -8.11
CA LYS A 31 5.40 -19.06 -7.20
C LYS A 31 5.95 -19.05 -5.78
N GLN A 32 5.87 -17.90 -5.13
CA GLN A 32 6.35 -17.70 -3.77
C GLN A 32 5.52 -18.51 -2.77
N TYR A 33 6.18 -19.30 -1.90
CA TYR A 33 5.49 -20.25 -1.03
C TYR A 33 5.51 -19.85 0.46
N GLY A 34 6.55 -19.14 0.94
CA GLY A 34 6.56 -18.63 2.32
C GLY A 34 7.89 -18.05 2.81
N LYS A 35 7.81 -17.41 3.99
CA LYS A 35 8.95 -16.99 4.83
C LYS A 35 8.98 -17.89 6.06
N SER A 36 10.13 -18.48 6.38
CA SER A 36 10.32 -19.27 7.60
C SER A 36 11.64 -18.90 8.26
N GLY A 37 11.58 -18.38 9.49
CA GLY A 37 12.75 -17.88 10.22
C GLY A 37 13.59 -16.91 9.38
N ASP A 38 14.86 -17.28 9.17
CA ASP A 38 15.87 -16.52 8.42
C ASP A 38 15.98 -16.95 6.94
N THR A 39 14.88 -17.47 6.37
CA THR A 39 14.85 -17.90 4.97
C THR A 39 13.59 -17.47 4.22
N PHE A 40 13.76 -17.24 2.91
CA PHE A 40 12.66 -17.16 1.94
C PHE A 40 12.68 -18.39 1.04
N THR A 41 11.52 -18.99 0.76
CA THR A 41 11.40 -20.08 -0.21
C THR A 41 10.60 -19.64 -1.43
N LEU A 42 11.22 -19.77 -2.60
CA LEU A 42 10.64 -19.51 -3.92
C LEU A 42 10.38 -20.86 -4.60
N GLY A 43 9.13 -21.13 -4.98
CA GLY A 43 8.72 -22.42 -5.54
C GLY A 43 8.12 -23.37 -4.49
N ALA A 44 7.41 -24.39 -4.96
CA ALA A 44 6.83 -25.40 -4.09
C ALA A 44 7.93 -26.33 -3.53
N PRO A 45 7.95 -26.66 -2.22
CA PRO A 45 8.98 -27.50 -1.63
C PRO A 45 9.10 -28.90 -2.25
N ASN A 46 8.00 -29.41 -2.80
CA ASN A 46 7.93 -30.73 -3.43
C ASN A 46 8.35 -30.72 -4.92
N GLU A 47 8.65 -29.54 -5.46
CA GLU A 47 9.09 -29.34 -6.83
C GLU A 47 10.44 -28.61 -6.84
N PHE A 48 10.87 -28.13 -8.01
CA PHE A 48 12.01 -27.24 -8.09
C PHE A 48 11.73 -25.95 -7.30
N HIS A 49 12.55 -25.71 -6.28
CA HIS A 49 12.51 -24.52 -5.45
C HIS A 49 13.91 -23.95 -5.20
N ILE A 50 13.92 -22.69 -4.73
CA ILE A 50 15.11 -21.95 -4.36
C ILE A 50 14.92 -21.41 -2.95
N THR A 51 15.91 -21.64 -2.09
CA THR A 51 15.93 -21.14 -0.72
C THR A 51 16.92 -19.98 -0.62
N ALA A 52 16.44 -18.80 -0.22
CA ALA A 52 17.28 -17.65 0.06
C ALA A 52 17.55 -17.58 1.57
N HIS A 53 18.81 -17.76 1.97
CA HIS A 53 19.28 -17.67 3.35
C HIS A 53 19.76 -16.26 3.67
N PHE A 54 19.42 -15.77 4.86
CA PHE A 54 19.92 -14.48 5.31
C PHE A 54 21.41 -14.61 5.67
N ILE A 55 22.19 -13.64 5.21
CA ILE A 55 23.62 -13.53 5.55
C ILE A 55 23.90 -12.11 6.04
N ASP A 56 24.91 -11.95 6.90
CA ASP A 56 25.24 -10.68 7.54
C ASP A 56 26.14 -9.78 6.68
N THR A 57 26.71 -10.34 5.61
CA THR A 57 27.54 -9.63 4.65
C THR A 57 26.79 -9.42 3.32
N PRO A 58 27.11 -8.36 2.55
CA PRO A 58 26.60 -8.20 1.20
C PRO A 58 26.80 -9.48 0.37
N PRO A 59 25.82 -9.90 -0.45
CA PRO A 59 24.58 -9.20 -0.81
C PRO A 59 23.41 -9.36 0.19
N PHE A 60 23.64 -9.89 1.39
CA PHE A 60 22.64 -10.08 2.47
C PHE A 60 21.62 -11.20 2.26
N LEU A 61 21.57 -11.81 1.08
CA LEU A 61 20.90 -13.08 0.80
C LEU A 61 21.82 -14.03 0.02
N ARG A 62 21.78 -15.32 0.37
CA ARG A 62 22.42 -16.40 -0.40
C ARG A 62 21.33 -17.34 -0.94
N PHE A 63 21.26 -17.48 -2.26
CA PHE A 63 20.27 -18.32 -2.94
C PHE A 63 20.84 -19.72 -3.18
N VAL A 64 20.09 -20.75 -2.76
CA VAL A 64 20.45 -22.17 -2.89
C VAL A 64 19.36 -22.88 -3.67
N SER A 65 19.74 -23.50 -4.77
CA SER A 65 18.87 -24.30 -5.62
C SER A 65 18.62 -25.68 -5.00
N SER A 66 17.38 -26.17 -5.10
CA SER A 66 17.03 -27.57 -4.80
C SER A 66 17.64 -28.57 -5.80
N ASP A 67 17.97 -28.10 -7.01
CA ASP A 67 18.65 -28.86 -8.06
C ASP A 67 20.07 -28.29 -8.25
N THR A 68 21.09 -29.07 -7.89
CA THR A 68 22.49 -28.66 -7.96
C THR A 68 22.94 -28.35 -9.39
N ALA A 69 22.34 -28.99 -10.41
CA ALA A 69 22.64 -28.70 -11.81
C ALA A 69 22.22 -27.29 -12.24
N LYS A 70 21.29 -26.66 -11.51
CA LYS A 70 20.81 -25.30 -11.77
C LYS A 70 21.45 -24.24 -10.89
N GLN A 71 22.35 -24.62 -9.97
CA GLN A 71 22.95 -23.67 -9.02
C GLN A 71 23.74 -22.56 -9.72
N GLU A 72 24.47 -22.86 -10.80
CA GLU A 72 25.24 -21.85 -11.53
C GLU A 72 24.35 -20.77 -12.15
N VAL A 73 23.17 -21.17 -12.66
CA VAL A 73 22.16 -20.24 -13.17
C VAL A 73 21.61 -19.37 -12.05
N VAL A 74 21.29 -19.97 -10.90
CA VAL A 74 20.83 -19.26 -9.70
C VAL A 74 21.89 -18.26 -9.21
N ASP A 75 23.16 -18.63 -9.18
CA ASP A 75 24.26 -17.76 -8.77
C ASP A 75 24.49 -16.61 -9.77
N SER A 76 24.27 -16.85 -11.07
CA SER A 76 24.29 -15.80 -12.10
C SER A 76 23.17 -14.78 -11.87
N ILE A 77 21.93 -15.24 -11.66
CA ILE A 77 20.77 -14.40 -11.37
C ILE A 77 20.99 -13.61 -10.07
N SER A 78 21.49 -14.27 -9.02
CA SER A 78 21.80 -13.62 -7.74
C SER A 78 22.81 -12.49 -7.87
N ARG A 79 23.86 -12.65 -8.70
CA ARG A 79 24.85 -11.61 -8.96
C ARG A 79 24.25 -10.41 -9.69
N GLN A 80 23.40 -10.67 -10.70
CA GLN A 80 22.70 -9.59 -11.41
C GLN A 80 21.75 -8.84 -10.49
N ALA A 81 20.96 -9.56 -9.68
CA ALA A 81 20.05 -8.95 -8.71
C ALA A 81 20.79 -8.06 -7.69
N ALA A 82 21.93 -8.55 -7.16
CA ALA A 82 22.77 -7.77 -6.25
C ALA A 82 23.29 -6.48 -6.92
N PHE A 83 23.71 -6.56 -8.17
CA PHE A 83 24.17 -5.39 -8.93
C PHE A 83 23.09 -4.31 -9.07
N HIS A 84 21.83 -4.69 -9.34
CA HIS A 84 20.72 -3.73 -9.38
C HIS A 84 20.49 -3.06 -8.01
N VAL A 85 20.44 -3.85 -6.93
CA VAL A 85 20.23 -3.33 -5.57
C VAL A 85 21.36 -2.39 -5.14
N GLU A 86 22.62 -2.71 -5.44
CA GLU A 86 23.77 -1.88 -5.10
C GLU A 86 23.76 -0.53 -5.80
N ARG A 87 23.20 -0.46 -7.01
CA ARG A 87 23.01 0.81 -7.75
C ARG A 87 21.81 1.61 -7.28
N GLY A 88 21.03 1.10 -6.32
CA GLY A 88 19.77 1.71 -5.90
C GLY A 88 18.71 1.66 -7.00
N ASP A 89 18.79 0.66 -7.88
CA ASP A 89 17.80 0.44 -8.93
C ASP A 89 16.57 -0.24 -8.31
N PHE A 90 15.44 0.44 -8.35
CA PHE A 90 14.16 -0.09 -7.90
C PHE A 90 13.37 -0.71 -9.05
N GLY A 91 13.93 -0.79 -10.26
CA GLY A 91 13.29 -1.36 -11.42
C GLY A 91 12.15 -0.48 -11.94
N GLY A 92 11.00 -1.11 -12.18
CA GLY A 92 9.84 -0.46 -12.77
C GLY A 92 8.84 0.06 -11.74
N THR A 93 7.58 0.13 -12.16
CA THR A 93 6.44 0.47 -11.29
C THR A 93 5.49 -0.71 -11.21
N VAL A 94 5.15 -1.11 -9.99
CA VAL A 94 4.15 -2.13 -9.71
C VAL A 94 2.93 -1.46 -9.10
N TRP A 95 1.76 -1.70 -9.68
CA TRP A 95 0.50 -1.16 -9.19
C TRP A 95 -0.19 -2.15 -8.26
N TYR A 96 -0.67 -1.67 -7.12
CA TYR A 96 -1.55 -2.40 -6.22
C TYR A 96 -2.90 -1.70 -6.13
N SER A 97 -3.97 -2.48 -6.12
CA SER A 97 -5.34 -1.96 -6.07
C SER A 97 -6.11 -2.60 -4.95
N THR A 98 -6.90 -1.81 -4.23
CA THR A 98 -7.81 -2.30 -3.19
C THR A 98 -9.01 -1.39 -3.03
N ILE A 99 -9.94 -1.78 -2.17
CA ILE A 99 -11.15 -1.04 -1.86
C ILE A 99 -11.21 -0.80 -0.36
N LEU A 100 -11.36 0.46 0.04
CA LEU A 100 -11.69 0.85 1.41
C LEU A 100 -13.20 1.04 1.51
N HIS A 101 -13.80 0.31 2.44
CA HIS A 101 -15.23 0.47 2.75
C HIS A 101 -15.39 1.34 3.99
N GLU A 102 -16.31 2.30 3.91
CA GLU A 102 -16.77 3.01 5.10
C GLU A 102 -17.37 2.03 6.12
N THR A 103 -16.99 2.16 7.38
CA THR A 103 -17.55 1.34 8.46
C THR A 103 -18.91 1.90 8.88
N GLU A 104 -19.91 1.03 9.03
CA GLU A 104 -21.23 1.44 9.50
C GLU A 104 -21.20 2.13 10.86
N LEU A 105 -21.86 3.29 10.92
CA LEU A 105 -22.09 4.02 12.15
C LEU A 105 -23.24 3.38 12.94
N LYS A 106 -22.93 2.69 14.04
CA LYS A 106 -23.94 2.23 15.00
C LYS A 106 -24.23 3.34 16.01
N ILE A 107 -25.46 3.83 16.07
CA ILE A 107 -25.87 4.88 17.01
C ILE A 107 -26.30 4.21 18.32
N SER A 108 -25.62 4.52 19.43
CA SER A 108 -26.06 4.14 20.78
C SER A 108 -26.61 5.37 21.55
N PRO A 109 -27.41 5.19 22.61
CA PRO A 109 -27.94 6.31 23.40
C PRO A 109 -26.88 7.21 24.06
N SER A 110 -25.69 6.67 24.36
CA SER A 110 -24.54 7.43 24.90
C SER A 110 -23.83 8.30 23.87
N PHE A 111 -24.26 8.24 22.59
CA PHE A 111 -23.58 8.84 21.44
C PHE A 111 -24.13 10.22 21.04
N MET A 112 -25.22 10.70 21.64
CA MET A 112 -25.91 11.91 21.17
C MET A 112 -25.03 13.18 21.19
N GLY A 113 -24.03 13.26 22.06
CA GLY A 113 -23.08 14.38 22.12
C GLY A 113 -22.07 14.41 20.95
N SER A 114 -21.45 13.27 20.62
CA SER A 114 -20.47 13.15 19.52
C SER A 114 -21.12 12.93 18.15
N PHE A 115 -22.41 12.56 18.13
CA PHE A 115 -23.21 12.42 16.90
C PHE A 115 -23.31 13.72 16.11
N PHE A 116 -23.57 14.85 16.79
CA PHE A 116 -23.67 16.16 16.12
C PHE A 116 -22.33 16.65 15.56
N GLU A 117 -21.22 16.45 16.28
CA GLU A 117 -19.88 16.75 15.77
C GLU A 117 -19.55 15.92 14.54
N ARG A 118 -19.94 14.64 14.51
CA ARG A 118 -19.77 13.77 13.34
C ARG A 118 -20.64 14.18 12.16
N LEU A 119 -21.87 14.61 12.38
CA LEU A 119 -22.74 15.11 11.31
C LEU A 119 -22.16 16.38 10.67
N VAL A 120 -21.65 17.31 11.48
CA VAL A 120 -21.03 18.55 10.99
C VAL A 120 -19.66 18.29 10.33
N GLY A 121 -18.96 17.23 10.75
CA GLY A 121 -17.64 16.87 10.23
C GLY A 121 -17.64 16.09 8.91
N GLN A 122 -18.78 15.54 8.49
CA GLN A 122 -18.89 14.71 7.29
C GLN A 122 -18.70 15.50 6.01
N THR A 123 -17.86 14.98 5.12
CA THR A 123 -17.62 15.59 3.81
C THR A 123 -17.90 14.57 2.72
N ARG A 124 -18.76 14.96 1.76
CA ARG A 124 -19.01 14.16 0.56
C ARG A 124 -17.88 14.40 -0.44
N VAL A 125 -17.20 13.33 -0.86
CA VAL A 125 -16.16 13.37 -1.88
C VAL A 125 -16.56 12.40 -3.00
N LEU A 126 -16.46 12.85 -4.25
CA LEU A 126 -16.83 12.07 -5.43
C LEU A 126 -15.78 12.18 -6.53
N GLY A 127 -15.63 11.07 -7.26
CA GLY A 127 -14.76 10.95 -8.42
C GLY A 127 -13.28 10.78 -8.07
N TRP A 128 -12.44 10.98 -9.08
CA TRP A 128 -11.00 10.75 -8.98
C TRP A 128 -10.28 11.84 -8.19
N ARG A 129 -9.40 11.44 -7.28
CA ARG A 129 -8.48 12.30 -6.53
C ARG A 129 -7.09 11.64 -6.48
N ARG A 130 -6.08 12.40 -6.06
CA ARG A 130 -4.72 11.88 -5.88
C ARG A 130 -4.09 12.30 -4.55
N LEU A 131 -3.11 11.52 -4.13
CA LEU A 131 -2.16 11.84 -3.06
C LEU A 131 -0.75 11.65 -3.63
N GLY A 132 -0.02 12.74 -3.85
CA GLY A 132 1.24 12.73 -4.56
C GLY A 132 1.10 12.27 -6.02
N SER A 133 2.20 11.78 -6.58
CA SER A 133 2.25 11.25 -7.96
C SER A 133 1.92 9.76 -8.07
N ASN A 134 1.85 9.05 -6.95
CA ASN A 134 1.89 7.59 -6.91
C ASN A 134 0.61 6.96 -6.34
N ILE A 135 -0.33 7.76 -5.85
CA ILE A 135 -1.55 7.25 -5.24
C ILE A 135 -2.76 7.90 -5.91
N LEU A 136 -3.59 7.07 -6.53
CA LEU A 136 -4.86 7.47 -7.13
C LEU A 136 -6.00 6.90 -6.28
N LEU A 137 -7.03 7.72 -6.11
CA LEU A 137 -8.23 7.41 -5.35
C LEU A 137 -9.44 7.65 -6.24
N GLU A 138 -10.39 6.71 -6.29
CA GLU A 138 -11.69 6.93 -6.89
C GLU A 138 -12.77 6.79 -5.82
N PHE A 139 -13.45 7.89 -5.54
CA PHE A 139 -14.55 7.93 -4.58
C PHE A 139 -15.87 7.67 -5.30
N THR A 140 -16.51 6.55 -4.97
CA THR A 140 -17.84 6.17 -5.40
C THR A 140 -18.77 6.05 -4.20
N GLU A 141 -20.08 5.91 -4.44
CA GLU A 141 -21.08 5.81 -3.38
C GLU A 141 -21.87 4.52 -3.51
N ASP A 142 -22.09 3.87 -2.36
CA ASP A 142 -23.09 2.83 -2.22
C ASP A 142 -24.42 3.50 -1.86
N ILE A 143 -25.30 3.64 -2.86
CA ILE A 143 -26.62 4.29 -2.72
C ILE A 143 -27.67 3.17 -2.65
N PRO A 144 -28.28 2.91 -1.48
CA PRO A 144 -29.38 1.96 -1.37
C PRO A 144 -30.57 2.38 -2.23
N ALA A 145 -31.33 1.42 -2.75
CA ALA A 145 -32.54 1.68 -3.56
C ALA A 145 -33.56 2.61 -2.86
N ASP A 146 -33.59 2.62 -1.52
CA ASP A 146 -34.50 3.42 -0.70
C ASP A 146 -33.93 4.79 -0.28
N TRP A 147 -32.79 5.21 -0.84
CA TRP A 147 -32.06 6.41 -0.40
C TRP A 147 -32.90 7.68 -0.39
N ASP A 148 -33.80 7.83 -1.37
CA ASP A 148 -34.70 8.98 -1.49
C ASP A 148 -35.58 9.22 -0.25
N LYS A 149 -35.83 8.18 0.56
CA LYS A 149 -36.61 8.27 1.81
C LYS A 149 -35.76 8.62 3.04
N LYS A 150 -34.43 8.52 2.96
CA LYS A 150 -33.47 8.69 4.08
C LYS A 150 -32.52 9.88 3.93
N LYS A 151 -32.69 10.69 2.87
CA LYS A 151 -31.83 11.83 2.48
C LYS A 151 -31.53 12.86 3.57
N ALA A 152 -32.32 12.96 4.64
CA ALA A 152 -32.32 14.11 5.53
C ALA A 152 -31.19 14.13 6.58
N LEU A 153 -30.48 13.02 6.83
CA LEU A 153 -29.57 12.93 8.00
C LEU A 153 -28.16 12.42 7.73
N PHE A 154 -27.87 11.76 6.60
CA PHE A 154 -26.55 11.16 6.36
C PHE A 154 -26.10 11.31 4.90
N ALA A 155 -24.81 11.55 4.66
CA ALA A 155 -24.22 11.34 3.33
C ALA A 155 -24.19 9.84 2.97
N PRO A 156 -24.30 9.44 1.69
CA PRO A 156 -24.18 8.05 1.27
C PRO A 156 -22.88 7.41 1.75
N LYS A 157 -22.82 6.07 1.83
CA LYS A 157 -21.59 5.37 2.21
C LYS A 157 -20.57 5.53 1.09
N ALA A 158 -19.40 6.03 1.43
CA ALA A 158 -18.31 6.13 0.47
C ALA A 158 -17.64 4.76 0.27
N ILE A 159 -17.39 4.42 -0.99
CA ILE A 159 -16.48 3.36 -1.41
C ILE A 159 -15.26 4.05 -2.02
N VAL A 160 -14.06 3.73 -1.53
CA VAL A 160 -12.83 4.33 -2.04
C VAL A 160 -12.00 3.25 -2.71
N HIS A 161 -11.90 3.31 -4.04
CA HIS A 161 -10.93 2.50 -4.77
C HIS A 161 -9.56 3.15 -4.67
N VAL A 162 -8.60 2.41 -4.13
CA VAL A 162 -7.24 2.90 -3.86
C VAL A 162 -6.28 2.18 -4.79
N HIS A 163 -5.49 2.96 -5.53
CA HIS A 163 -4.47 2.46 -6.44
C HIS A 163 -3.12 3.07 -6.08
N ILE A 164 -2.14 2.23 -5.74
CA ILE A 164 -0.80 2.63 -5.28
C ILE A 164 0.23 2.12 -6.28
N ALA A 165 0.94 3.06 -6.92
CA ALA A 165 2.13 2.81 -7.72
C ALA A 165 3.35 2.73 -6.80
N THR A 166 4.05 1.60 -6.80
CA THR A 166 5.24 1.38 -5.97
C THR A 166 6.44 1.05 -6.85
N PRO A 167 7.60 1.70 -6.64
CA PRO A 167 8.81 1.37 -7.38
C PRO A 167 9.32 -0.01 -6.92
N ALA A 168 9.35 -0.95 -7.84
CA ALA A 168 9.86 -2.32 -7.63
C ALA A 168 10.09 -3.01 -8.98
N PRO A 169 11.04 -3.96 -9.08
CA PRO A 169 11.26 -4.72 -10.31
C PRO A 169 10.05 -5.59 -10.66
N CYS A 170 9.39 -6.16 -9.64
CA CYS A 170 8.14 -6.88 -9.78
C CYS A 170 7.35 -6.90 -8.47
N ALA A 171 6.12 -7.42 -8.55
CA ALA A 171 5.34 -7.68 -7.35
C ALA A 171 6.03 -8.75 -6.49
N GLY A 172 6.32 -8.40 -5.23
CA GLY A 172 6.99 -9.29 -4.29
C GLY A 172 6.95 -8.77 -2.86
N HIS A 173 7.95 -9.15 -2.07
CA HIS A 173 8.06 -8.82 -0.66
C HIS A 173 8.28 -7.32 -0.44
N PHE A 174 9.19 -6.71 -1.21
CA PHE A 174 9.54 -5.30 -1.04
C PHE A 174 8.35 -4.43 -1.42
N SER A 175 7.79 -4.63 -2.63
CA SER A 175 6.66 -3.85 -3.09
C SER A 175 5.44 -4.01 -2.18
N SER A 176 5.12 -5.23 -1.74
CA SER A 176 3.99 -5.49 -0.84
C SER A 176 4.19 -4.82 0.53
N HIS A 177 5.40 -4.87 1.09
CA HIS A 177 5.70 -4.23 2.37
C HIS A 177 5.54 -2.70 2.29
N VAL A 178 6.06 -2.08 1.23
CA VAL A 178 5.91 -0.63 1.00
C VAL A 178 4.43 -0.26 0.87
N VAL A 179 3.66 -1.00 0.06
CA VAL A 179 2.24 -0.74 -0.16
C VAL A 179 1.41 -0.88 1.11
N HIS A 180 1.67 -1.88 1.96
CA HIS A 180 0.95 -2.02 3.24
C HIS A 180 1.15 -0.79 4.14
N ASN A 181 2.39 -0.32 4.28
CA ASN A 181 2.69 0.87 5.10
C ASN A 181 2.05 2.14 4.52
N VAL A 182 2.04 2.27 3.19
CA VAL A 182 1.39 3.40 2.50
C VAL A 182 -0.12 3.33 2.65
N LEU A 183 -0.73 2.15 2.48
CA LEU A 183 -2.18 1.97 2.53
C LEU A 183 -2.75 2.34 3.89
N GLU A 184 -2.09 1.96 4.99
CA GLU A 184 -2.49 2.36 6.34
C GLU A 184 -2.63 3.87 6.46
N THR A 185 -1.65 4.59 5.91
CA THR A 185 -1.60 6.05 5.90
C THR A 185 -2.69 6.62 4.99
N VAL A 186 -2.91 6.03 3.81
CA VAL A 186 -3.98 6.43 2.88
C VAL A 186 -5.36 6.23 3.50
N ALA A 187 -5.59 5.13 4.21
CA ALA A 187 -6.85 4.87 4.91
C ALA A 187 -7.10 5.92 6.00
N ALA A 188 -6.07 6.27 6.78
CA ALA A 188 -6.19 7.34 7.78
C ALA A 188 -6.48 8.72 7.14
N ILE A 189 -5.86 9.03 6.00
CA ILE A 189 -6.18 10.24 5.21
C ILE A 189 -7.63 10.20 4.73
N CYS A 190 -8.12 9.06 4.22
CA CYS A 190 -9.51 8.91 3.80
C CYS A 190 -10.48 9.05 4.96
N THR A 191 -10.16 8.47 6.13
CA THR A 191 -10.94 8.64 7.36
C THR A 191 -11.02 10.11 7.76
N PHE A 192 -9.89 10.83 7.71
CA PHE A 192 -9.87 12.26 7.96
C PHE A 192 -10.64 13.05 6.91
N ALA A 193 -10.50 12.73 5.63
CA ALA A 193 -11.17 13.43 4.53
C ALA A 193 -12.70 13.32 4.62
N LEU A 194 -13.21 12.10 4.85
CA LEU A 194 -14.64 11.79 4.91
C LEU A 194 -15.25 12.15 6.27
N GLY A 195 -14.43 12.21 7.33
CA GLY A 195 -14.91 12.33 8.71
C GLY A 195 -15.54 11.05 9.27
N ARG A 196 -15.28 9.89 8.62
CA ARG A 196 -15.86 8.59 8.95
C ARG A 196 -14.82 7.50 8.84
N SER A 197 -14.91 6.46 9.68
CA SER A 197 -13.94 5.35 9.69
C SER A 197 -13.94 4.59 8.37
N THR A 198 -12.77 4.35 7.81
CA THR A 198 -12.56 3.42 6.69
C THR A 198 -11.94 2.12 7.19
N ALA A 199 -12.45 0.98 6.73
CA ALA A 199 -11.92 -0.33 7.08
C ALA A 199 -10.72 -0.67 6.20
N LEU A 200 -9.60 -1.03 6.83
CA LEU A 200 -8.44 -1.57 6.11
C LEU A 200 -8.76 -2.98 5.60
N PRO A 201 -8.45 -3.28 4.33
CA PRO A 201 -8.65 -4.60 3.75
C PRO A 201 -7.66 -5.59 4.39
N PRO A 202 -8.05 -6.87 4.55
CA PRO A 202 -7.20 -7.88 5.18
C PRO A 202 -6.02 -8.31 4.29
N SER A 203 -6.09 -8.04 2.98
CA SER A 203 -5.04 -8.41 2.03
C SER A 203 -4.96 -7.42 0.88
N LEU A 204 -3.77 -7.33 0.30
CA LEU A 204 -3.44 -6.49 -0.85
C LEU A 204 -2.85 -7.35 -1.96
N PHE A 205 -3.35 -7.16 -3.17
CA PHE A 205 -2.88 -7.88 -4.35
C PHE A 205 -2.41 -6.91 -5.43
N PRO A 206 -1.44 -7.32 -6.26
CA PRO A 206 -1.07 -6.58 -7.45
C PRO A 206 -2.29 -6.38 -8.35
N SER A 207 -2.32 -5.23 -9.02
CA SER A 207 -3.37 -4.88 -9.97
C SER A 207 -3.35 -5.82 -11.16
N LYS A 208 -4.53 -6.17 -11.65
CA LYS A 208 -4.68 -6.98 -12.86
C LYS A 208 -4.18 -6.21 -14.08
N SER A 209 -3.72 -6.93 -15.10
CA SER A 209 -3.08 -6.36 -16.29
C SER A 209 -4.01 -5.46 -17.13
N ASP A 210 -5.31 -5.74 -17.10
CA ASP A 210 -6.37 -5.01 -17.80
C ASP A 210 -6.51 -3.55 -17.36
N ILE A 211 -6.31 -3.25 -16.08
CA ILE A 211 -6.46 -1.90 -15.52
C ILE A 211 -5.17 -1.06 -15.56
N LEU A 212 -4.00 -1.68 -15.79
CA LEU A 212 -2.71 -1.00 -15.70
C LEU A 212 -2.58 0.18 -16.69
N THR A 213 -3.04 0.00 -17.93
CA THR A 213 -2.98 1.08 -18.94
C THR A 213 -3.86 2.27 -18.56
N GLN A 214 -5.02 2.02 -17.94
CA GLN A 214 -5.89 3.07 -17.44
C GLN A 214 -5.23 3.82 -16.29
N LEU A 215 -4.65 3.09 -15.33
CA LEU A 215 -3.96 3.70 -14.19
C LEU A 215 -2.76 4.55 -14.63
N ALA A 216 -1.97 4.07 -15.58
CA ALA A 216 -0.85 4.84 -16.14
C ALA A 216 -1.32 6.15 -16.80
N LYS A 217 -2.41 6.12 -17.57
CA LYS A 217 -3.01 7.34 -18.15
C LYS A 217 -3.50 8.31 -17.06
N ARG A 218 -4.17 7.78 -16.03
CA ARG A 218 -4.69 8.57 -14.91
C ARG A 218 -3.59 9.18 -14.04
N GLN A 219 -2.43 8.52 -13.94
CA GLN A 219 -1.30 9.01 -13.15
C GLN A 219 -0.80 10.38 -13.66
N ILE A 220 -0.70 10.53 -14.99
CA ILE A 220 -0.22 11.76 -15.65
C ILE A 220 -1.34 12.78 -15.93
N ASP A 221 -2.60 12.40 -15.73
CA ASP A 221 -3.77 13.24 -15.95
C ASP A 221 -3.78 14.42 -14.96
N ARG A 222 -3.68 15.65 -15.48
CA ARG A 222 -3.62 16.86 -14.64
C ARG A 222 -4.99 17.31 -14.14
N GLU A 223 -6.08 16.76 -14.69
CA GLU A 223 -7.45 17.10 -14.26
C GLU A 223 -7.82 16.43 -12.93
N ILE A 224 -7.13 15.35 -12.56
CA ILE A 224 -7.32 14.67 -11.28
C ILE A 224 -6.67 15.50 -10.17
N LEU A 225 -7.49 16.22 -9.42
CA LEU A 225 -7.04 17.09 -8.35
C LEU A 225 -6.59 16.32 -7.10
N THR A 226 -5.71 16.96 -6.33
CA THR A 226 -5.28 16.48 -5.02
C THR A 226 -6.45 16.42 -4.05
N LEU A 227 -6.49 15.37 -3.22
CA LEU A 227 -7.50 15.27 -2.16
C LEU A 227 -7.32 16.40 -1.14
N ALA A 228 -8.41 17.10 -0.82
CA ALA A 228 -8.40 18.24 0.08
C ALA A 228 -9.63 18.22 1.00
N ARG A 229 -9.48 18.80 2.20
CA ARG A 229 -10.57 19.02 3.16
C ARG A 229 -10.55 20.46 3.63
N LYS A 230 -11.70 21.15 3.59
CA LYS A 230 -11.82 22.58 3.95
C LYS A 230 -10.77 23.46 3.25
N HIS A 231 -10.57 23.23 1.95
CA HIS A 231 -9.58 23.93 1.11
C HIS A 231 -8.10 23.68 1.45
N VAL A 232 -7.80 22.75 2.36
CA VAL A 232 -6.42 22.34 2.70
C VAL A 232 -6.10 21.01 2.03
N SER A 233 -4.96 20.96 1.33
CA SER A 233 -4.46 19.72 0.72
C SER A 233 -4.15 18.67 1.79
N LEU A 234 -4.54 17.42 1.54
CA LEU A 234 -4.22 16.28 2.40
C LEU A 234 -3.03 15.47 1.87
N ASP A 235 -2.33 15.99 0.86
CA ASP A 235 -1.16 15.34 0.30
C ASP A 235 0.08 15.57 1.15
N ILE A 236 0.38 14.56 1.97
CA ILE A 236 1.58 14.50 2.78
C ILE A 236 2.75 13.79 2.07
N PHE A 237 2.55 13.28 0.86
CA PHE A 237 3.56 12.53 0.11
C PHE A 237 4.37 13.42 -0.84
N SER A 238 3.80 14.51 -1.35
CA SER A 238 4.54 15.47 -2.17
C SER A 238 5.68 16.22 -1.44
N PRO A 239 5.60 16.56 -0.14
CA PRO A 239 6.64 17.31 0.56
C PRO A 239 7.97 16.58 0.83
N PHE A 240 8.21 15.34 0.36
CA PHE A 240 9.51 14.69 0.61
C PHE A 240 10.72 15.42 0.00
N ALA A 241 10.50 16.27 -1.01
CA ALA A 241 11.55 16.99 -1.72
C ALA A 241 12.00 18.30 -1.04
N ILE A 242 11.34 18.73 0.03
CA ILE A 242 11.74 19.95 0.78
C ILE A 242 12.64 19.59 1.98
N PRO A 243 13.49 20.53 2.45
CA PRO A 243 14.19 20.39 3.72
C PRO A 243 13.22 20.01 4.85
N ASP A 244 13.62 19.07 5.71
CA ASP A 244 12.81 18.50 6.80
C ASP A 244 11.52 17.79 6.35
N GLY A 245 11.35 17.51 5.05
CA GLY A 245 10.17 16.84 4.49
C GLY A 245 9.88 15.47 5.12
N LEU A 246 10.93 14.71 5.49
CA LEU A 246 10.77 13.43 6.18
C LEU A 246 10.20 13.60 7.59
N GLU A 247 10.65 14.60 8.34
CA GLU A 247 10.13 14.88 9.68
C GLU A 247 8.69 15.40 9.61
N LEU A 248 8.39 16.27 8.65
CA LEU A 248 7.03 16.72 8.40
C LEU A 248 6.11 15.54 8.06
N PHE A 249 6.56 14.64 7.18
CA PHE A 249 5.82 13.43 6.83
C PHE A 249 5.55 12.55 8.06
N THR A 250 6.55 12.28 8.89
CA THR A 250 6.37 11.40 10.06
C THR A 250 5.41 12.02 11.07
N ARG A 251 5.51 13.34 11.33
CA ARG A 251 4.59 14.06 12.21
C ARG A 251 3.16 14.05 11.68
N MET A 252 2.96 14.36 10.40
CA MET A 252 1.63 14.36 9.78
C MET A 252 1.03 12.95 9.74
N ARG A 253 1.82 11.94 9.36
CA ARG A 253 1.41 10.53 9.40
C ARG A 253 0.98 10.13 10.81
N ALA A 254 1.76 10.44 11.84
CA ALA A 254 1.42 10.12 13.22
C ALA A 254 0.08 10.77 13.62
N ALA A 255 -0.12 12.06 13.34
CA ALA A 255 -1.35 12.76 13.66
C ALA A 255 -2.58 12.14 12.97
N LEU A 256 -2.46 11.78 11.68
CA LEU A 256 -3.53 11.14 10.93
C LEU A 256 -3.86 9.74 11.46
N LEU A 257 -2.84 8.93 11.80
CA LEU A 257 -3.04 7.61 12.38
C LEU A 257 -3.68 7.70 13.77
N THR A 258 -3.28 8.66 14.61
CA THR A 258 -3.92 8.89 15.92
C THR A 258 -5.38 9.30 15.74
N PHE A 259 -5.69 10.17 14.78
CA PHE A 259 -7.06 10.54 14.46
C PHE A 259 -7.89 9.33 14.01
N ASP A 260 -7.38 8.53 13.07
CA ASP A 260 -8.06 7.32 12.59
C ASP A 260 -8.30 6.31 13.73
N ALA A 261 -7.30 6.10 14.59
CA ALA A 261 -7.41 5.25 15.77
C ALA A 261 -8.51 5.71 16.73
N ALA A 262 -8.60 7.03 17.01
CA ALA A 262 -9.65 7.59 17.86
C ALA A 262 -11.04 7.37 17.25
N VAL A 263 -11.20 7.64 15.95
CA VAL A 263 -12.47 7.43 15.23
C VAL A 263 -12.88 5.95 15.22
N ARG A 264 -11.91 5.02 15.11
CA ARG A 264 -12.14 3.57 15.18
C ARG A 264 -12.44 3.07 16.59
N GLN A 265 -11.74 3.56 17.60
CA GLN A 265 -11.96 3.19 19.00
C GLN A 265 -13.38 3.57 19.44
N GLU A 266 -13.82 4.78 19.11
CA GLU A 266 -15.21 5.19 19.31
C GLU A 266 -16.18 4.24 18.60
N SER A 267 -15.90 3.84 17.36
CA SER A 267 -16.72 2.88 16.63
C SER A 267 -16.76 1.48 17.23
N ASN A 268 -15.69 1.04 17.88
CA ASN A 268 -15.57 -0.30 18.47
C ASN A 268 -16.17 -0.38 19.87
N LEU A 269 -16.07 0.67 20.68
CA LEU A 269 -16.77 0.78 21.95
C LEU A 269 -18.30 0.66 21.75
N LEU A 270 -18.80 1.12 20.60
CA LEU A 270 -20.21 0.98 20.18
C LEU A 270 -20.60 -0.43 19.71
N ARG A 271 -19.65 -1.36 19.52
CA ARG A 271 -19.95 -2.77 19.18
C ARG A 271 -20.06 -3.67 20.41
N LEU A 272 -19.49 -3.27 21.53
CA LEU A 272 -19.42 -4.04 22.78
C LEU A 272 -20.44 -3.58 23.84
N ALA A 273 -21.06 -2.42 23.64
CA ALA A 273 -22.18 -1.91 24.43
C ALA A 273 -23.51 -2.17 23.72
#